data_AF-A0A2E2YCW1-F1
#
_entry.id   AF-A0A2E2YCW1-F1
#
_cell.length_a   1.000
_cell.length_b   1.000
_cell.length_c   1.000
_cell.angle_alpha   90.00
_cell.angle_beta   90.00
_cell.angle_gamma   90.00
#
_symmetry.space_group_name_H-M   'P 1'
#
loop_
_entity.id
_entity.type
_entity.pdbx_description
1 polymer ?
#
loop_
_entity_poly.entity_id
_entity_poly.type
_entity_poly.pdbx_seq_one_letter_code
_entity_poly.pdbx_strand_id
1 'polypeptide(L)'
;MLITGIANFFIPRNWIENVTLGGSEAIPVVIPMFFENSGELNKLNLSKASESKKIERLFELTLQKYPDPKNRQKKLAPIFLWRLPNNLSEIDDLNNRKTIFIQIMTPLILEQNFTILKDRARLELLEKKLTSDLNNTEKNWLIGIAKYYKIVDKKKINPAVTTLLIRELRTKLDVIPVALAIAQSALETGWGTSRFAIFGNALFGQRTWDNKQGMRPLRRDPDKQHSVRTFGKLSESVADYSHNLNSSPYYKDFRSERAKLRTNNVPNTSWGFLLAQHLAHYSEDEGHYIKTIQDIMLDNQLSHLENLTLSSNPE
;
A
#
# COMPACT_ATOMS: atom_id res chain seq x y z
N MET A 1 34.34 25.26 -4.19
CA MET A 1 34.80 23.92 -3.77
C MET A 1 33.58 23.01 -3.85
N LEU A 2 33.45 22.29 -4.97
CA LEU A 2 32.35 21.36 -5.25
C LEU A 2 32.49 20.15 -4.34
N ILE A 3 31.50 19.90 -3.47
CA ILE A 3 31.39 18.64 -2.76
C ILE A 3 30.55 17.71 -3.64
N THR A 4 31.26 16.94 -4.47
CA THR A 4 30.73 15.77 -5.17
C THR A 4 30.52 14.65 -4.16
N GLY A 5 29.27 14.45 -3.74
CA GLY A 5 28.86 13.34 -2.90
C GLY A 5 27.51 12.83 -3.35
N ILE A 6 27.45 12.28 -4.57
CA ILE A 6 26.25 11.60 -5.08
C ILE A 6 26.04 10.39 -4.15
N ALA A 7 25.04 10.49 -3.27
CA ALA A 7 24.53 9.32 -2.59
C ALA A 7 23.97 8.37 -3.66
N ASN A 8 24.32 7.09 -3.56
CA ASN A 8 23.76 6.05 -4.41
C ASN A 8 22.28 5.87 -4.05
N PHE A 9 21.43 6.75 -4.58
CA PHE A 9 19.99 6.58 -4.63
C PHE A 9 19.68 5.62 -5.77
N PHE A 10 19.06 4.49 -5.48
CA PHE A 10 18.60 3.60 -6.53
C PHE A 10 17.23 4.08 -7.04
N ILE A 11 17.20 4.70 -8.22
CA ILE A 11 15.97 4.99 -8.97
C ILE A 11 15.76 3.81 -9.93
N PRO A 12 14.73 2.96 -9.77
CA PRO A 12 14.49 1.87 -10.70
C PRO A 12 14.21 2.42 -12.11
N ARG A 13 14.86 1.89 -13.15
CA ARG A 13 14.79 2.40 -14.55
C ARG A 13 13.35 2.55 -15.10
N ASN A 14 12.43 1.76 -14.60
CA ASN A 14 11.00 1.74 -14.91
C ASN A 14 10.20 2.93 -14.32
N TRP A 15 10.86 3.86 -13.62
CA TRP A 15 10.26 5.09 -13.06
C TRP A 15 10.48 6.34 -13.93
N ILE A 16 11.27 6.24 -15.00
CA ILE A 16 11.64 7.38 -15.89
C ILE A 16 10.90 7.31 -17.24
N GLU A 17 9.88 6.45 -17.38
CA GLU A 17 9.03 6.52 -18.57
C GLU A 17 8.07 7.70 -18.46
N ASN A 18 8.46 8.81 -19.09
CA ASN A 18 7.62 9.98 -19.34
C ASN A 18 6.29 9.52 -19.94
N VAL A 19 5.21 9.55 -19.16
CA VAL A 19 3.86 9.46 -19.71
C VAL A 19 3.46 10.88 -20.09
N THR A 20 3.72 11.27 -21.33
CA THR A 20 3.07 12.44 -21.93
C THR A 20 1.60 12.08 -22.19
N LEU A 21 0.75 12.30 -21.19
CA LEU A 21 -0.69 12.31 -21.38
C LEU A 21 -1.03 13.64 -22.05
N GLY A 22 -1.51 13.60 -23.29
CA GLY A 22 -2.10 14.76 -23.95
C GLY A 22 -3.32 15.24 -23.15
N GLY A 23 -3.12 16.28 -22.33
CA GLY A 23 -4.12 16.88 -21.44
C GLY A 23 -3.40 17.65 -20.32
N SER A 24 -3.77 18.90 -20.08
CA SER A 24 -2.97 19.96 -19.43
C SER A 24 -2.74 19.84 -17.91
N GLU A 25 -2.65 18.65 -17.33
CA GLU A 25 -2.19 18.46 -15.95
C GLU A 25 -1.14 17.36 -15.88
N ALA A 26 0.12 17.75 -15.73
CA ALA A 26 1.22 16.83 -15.51
C ALA A 26 1.02 16.14 -14.14
N ILE A 27 0.93 14.82 -14.13
CA ILE A 27 0.97 14.05 -12.89
C ILE A 27 2.36 14.26 -12.27
N PRO A 28 2.48 14.76 -11.03
CA PRO A 28 3.77 14.99 -10.41
C PRO A 28 4.53 13.66 -10.28
N VAL A 29 5.78 13.65 -10.76
CA VAL A 29 6.69 12.53 -10.54
C VAL A 29 7.07 12.54 -9.07
N VAL A 30 6.73 11.47 -8.35
CA VAL A 30 7.19 11.23 -6.98
C VAL A 30 8.51 10.49 -7.08
N ILE A 31 9.59 11.06 -6.57
CA ILE A 31 10.90 10.38 -6.51
C ILE A 31 11.01 9.67 -5.15
N PRO A 32 10.88 8.32 -5.10
CA PRO A 32 10.94 7.58 -3.85
C PRO A 32 12.38 7.51 -3.32
N MET A 33 12.55 7.69 -2.02
CA MET A 33 13.81 7.33 -1.35
C MET A 33 13.63 5.99 -0.63
N PHE A 34 14.37 4.98 -1.07
CA PHE A 34 14.43 3.67 -0.43
C PHE A 34 15.66 3.57 0.47
N PHE A 35 15.45 3.14 1.73
CA PHE A 35 16.55 2.81 2.63
C PHE A 35 16.81 1.31 2.59
N GLU A 36 17.88 0.90 1.89
CA GLU A 36 18.33 -0.49 1.83
C GLU A 36 19.19 -0.86 3.04
N ASN A 37 19.03 -2.11 3.50
CA ASN A 37 19.82 -2.70 4.56
C ASN A 37 21.18 -3.20 4.03
N SER A 38 22.06 -2.27 3.67
CA SER A 38 23.53 -2.50 3.56
C SER A 38 24.35 -1.21 3.40
N GLY A 39 23.77 -0.02 3.65
CA GLY A 39 24.47 1.25 3.42
C GLY A 39 24.03 2.36 4.37
N GLU A 40 24.27 2.17 5.66
CA GLU A 40 24.46 3.25 6.63
C GLU A 40 23.31 4.27 6.84
N LEU A 41 22.45 3.97 7.81
CA LEU A 41 21.94 5.01 8.75
C LEU A 41 23.10 5.73 9.50
N ASN A 42 24.36 5.26 9.38
CA ASN A 42 25.54 5.87 10.02
C ASN A 42 25.86 7.28 9.50
N LYS A 43 25.36 7.69 8.32
CA LYS A 43 25.55 9.06 7.82
C LYS A 43 24.93 10.14 8.70
N LEU A 44 24.03 9.78 9.62
CA LEU A 44 23.43 10.71 10.59
C LEU A 44 24.30 10.95 11.85
N ASN A 45 25.54 10.45 11.92
CA ASN A 45 26.40 10.57 13.11
C ASN A 45 25.77 10.00 14.39
N LEU A 46 24.92 8.97 14.27
CA LEU A 46 24.16 8.35 15.38
C LEU A 46 24.82 7.07 15.91
N SER A 47 26.16 7.01 15.95
CA SER A 47 26.94 5.77 16.09
C SER A 47 26.66 4.93 17.35
N LYS A 48 25.97 5.47 18.36
CA LYS A 48 25.62 4.77 19.61
C LYS A 48 24.12 4.48 19.81
N ALA A 49 23.25 4.87 18.89
CA ALA A 49 21.80 4.66 19.01
C ALA A 49 21.37 3.29 18.46
N SER A 50 20.33 2.68 19.04
CA SER A 50 19.70 1.47 18.49
C SER A 50 19.10 1.74 17.11
N GLU A 51 18.88 0.70 16.29
CA GLU A 51 18.28 0.84 14.95
C GLU A 51 16.93 1.57 15.03
N SER A 52 16.05 1.21 15.98
CA SER A 52 14.82 1.98 16.24
C SER A 52 15.07 3.44 16.58
N LYS A 53 16.04 3.79 17.44
CA LYS A 53 16.34 5.21 17.73
C LYS A 53 16.90 5.95 16.52
N LYS A 54 17.63 5.28 15.63
CA LYS A 54 18.11 5.86 14.36
C LYS A 54 16.97 6.06 13.37
N ILE A 55 16.04 5.11 13.30
CA ILE A 55 14.86 5.16 12.44
C ILE A 55 13.87 6.19 12.98
N GLU A 56 13.61 6.20 14.28
CA GLU A 56 12.83 7.21 15.00
C GLU A 56 13.46 8.58 14.80
N ARG A 57 14.78 8.75 14.92
CA ARG A 57 15.43 10.04 14.65
C ARG A 57 15.43 10.43 13.18
N LEU A 58 15.65 9.48 12.26
CA LEU A 58 15.49 9.72 10.82
C LEU A 58 14.06 10.18 10.53
N PHE A 59 13.08 9.51 11.13
CA PHE A 59 11.67 9.86 11.09
C PHE A 59 11.46 11.23 11.72
N GLU A 60 11.77 11.51 12.99
CA GLU A 60 11.71 12.84 13.58
C GLU A 60 12.38 13.93 12.71
N LEU A 61 13.51 13.66 12.06
CA LEU A 61 14.18 14.63 11.17
C LEU A 61 13.47 14.80 9.82
N THR A 62 12.84 13.75 9.30
CA THR A 62 12.04 13.80 8.06
C THR A 62 10.56 14.13 8.29
N LEU A 63 10.10 14.00 9.54
CA LEU A 63 8.73 14.13 10.04
C LEU A 63 8.58 15.28 11.06
N GLN A 64 9.63 16.04 11.41
CA GLN A 64 9.49 17.45 11.81
C GLN A 64 8.82 18.27 10.70
N LYS A 65 8.64 17.66 9.52
CA LYS A 65 7.82 18.09 8.37
C LYS A 65 6.54 17.24 8.17
N TYR A 66 6.16 16.35 9.08
CA TYR A 66 4.80 15.78 9.09
C TYR A 66 3.84 16.91 9.44
N PRO A 67 2.60 16.92 8.92
CA PRO A 67 1.73 18.02 9.18
C PRO A 67 1.39 18.02 10.67
N ASP A 68 1.95 19.02 11.38
CA ASP A 68 1.22 19.70 12.45
C ASP A 68 -0.25 19.77 11.99
N PRO A 69 -1.24 19.42 12.82
CA PRO A 69 -2.65 19.64 12.48
C PRO A 69 -2.97 21.08 11.99
N LYS A 70 -2.04 22.03 12.15
CA LYS A 70 -2.05 23.40 11.61
C LYS A 70 -1.29 23.60 10.27
N ASN A 71 -0.54 22.61 9.78
CA ASN A 71 0.25 22.67 8.56
C ASN A 71 -0.64 22.53 7.33
N ARG A 72 -0.78 23.62 6.56
CA ARG A 72 -1.77 23.76 5.48
C ARG A 72 -1.54 22.84 4.27
N GLN A 73 -0.38 22.21 4.13
CA GLN A 73 -0.01 21.54 2.88
C GLN A 73 -0.37 20.06 2.77
N LYS A 74 -0.61 19.32 3.87
CA LYS A 74 -1.02 17.88 3.86
C LYS A 74 -0.15 16.98 2.95
N LYS A 75 1.15 17.26 2.86
CA LYS A 75 2.12 16.51 2.03
C LYS A 75 3.07 15.71 2.90
N LEU A 76 3.43 14.50 2.47
CA LEU A 76 4.39 13.60 3.10
C LEU A 76 5.59 13.35 2.20
N ALA A 77 6.79 13.38 2.77
CA ALA A 77 7.98 12.97 2.05
C ALA A 77 7.86 11.50 1.59
N PRO A 78 8.23 11.17 0.33
CA PRO A 78 8.14 9.81 -0.21
C PRO A 78 9.30 8.93 0.28
N ILE A 79 9.35 8.73 1.59
CA ILE A 79 10.36 7.91 2.26
C ILE A 79 9.77 6.53 2.52
N PHE A 80 10.47 5.51 2.01
CA PHE A 80 10.01 4.13 2.08
C PHE A 80 11.06 3.26 2.76
N LEU A 81 10.65 2.62 3.86
CA LEU A 81 11.47 1.59 4.47
C LEU A 81 11.33 0.28 3.72
N TRP A 82 12.47 -0.39 3.52
CA TRP A 82 12.51 -1.72 2.94
C TRP A 82 11.87 -2.77 3.85
N ARG A 83 12.11 -2.67 5.17
CA ARG A 83 11.64 -3.57 6.23
C ARG A 83 11.29 -2.80 7.50
N LEU A 84 10.53 -3.42 8.40
CA LEU A 84 10.29 -2.86 9.73
C LEU A 84 11.57 -2.90 10.59
N PRO A 85 11.73 -1.97 11.54
CA PRO A 85 12.78 -2.05 12.55
C PRO A 85 12.69 -3.37 13.32
N ASN A 86 13.80 -4.10 13.43
CA ASN A 86 13.85 -5.38 14.15
C ASN A 86 13.55 -5.25 15.65
N ASN A 87 13.81 -4.08 16.23
CA ASN A 87 13.61 -3.79 17.63
C ASN A 87 12.35 -2.95 17.92
N LEU A 88 11.37 -2.92 16.99
CA LEU A 88 10.10 -2.23 17.22
C LEU A 88 9.37 -2.76 18.48
N SER A 89 9.58 -4.04 18.82
CA SER A 89 9.06 -4.67 20.04
C SER A 89 9.74 -4.19 21.33
N GLU A 90 10.93 -3.59 21.25
CA GLU A 90 11.70 -3.07 22.40
C GLU A 90 11.28 -1.64 22.78
N ILE A 91 10.36 -1.02 22.03
CA ILE A 91 9.82 0.31 22.36
C ILE A 91 8.75 0.15 23.43
N ASP A 92 9.08 0.37 24.70
CA ASP A 92 8.16 0.17 25.83
C ASP A 92 6.86 0.99 25.74
N ASP A 93 6.95 2.22 25.25
CA ASP A 93 5.77 3.07 25.05
C ASP A 93 4.96 2.60 23.82
N LEU A 94 3.79 2.03 24.09
CA LEU A 94 2.85 1.58 23.07
C LEU A 94 2.40 2.72 22.15
N ASN A 95 2.21 3.94 22.66
CA ASN A 95 1.76 5.06 21.84
C ASN A 95 2.85 5.51 20.86
N ASN A 96 4.11 5.55 21.30
CA ASN A 96 5.23 5.80 20.42
C ASN A 96 5.36 4.71 19.35
N ARG A 97 5.25 3.44 19.74
CA ARG A 97 5.29 2.30 18.81
C ARG A 97 4.20 2.39 17.73
N LYS A 98 2.96 2.69 18.13
CA LYS A 98 1.83 2.92 17.22
C LYS A 98 2.14 4.05 16.24
N THR A 99 2.65 5.16 16.74
CA THR A 99 3.00 6.34 15.94
C THR A 99 4.05 6.00 14.88
N ILE A 100 5.15 5.34 15.26
CA ILE A 100 6.20 4.90 14.34
C ILE A 100 5.63 3.95 13.28
N PHE A 101 4.81 2.98 13.69
CA PHE A 101 4.17 2.05 12.75
C PHE A 101 3.28 2.77 11.72
N ILE A 102 2.41 3.68 12.17
CA ILE A 102 1.56 4.50 11.31
C ILE A 102 2.40 5.31 10.32
N GLN A 103 3.49 5.93 10.79
CA GLN A 103 4.38 6.74 9.96
C GLN A 103 5.12 5.92 8.90
N ILE A 104 5.51 4.68 9.22
CA ILE A 104 6.10 3.75 8.24
C ILE A 104 5.06 3.34 7.18
N MET A 105 3.85 2.99 7.62
CA MET A 105 2.81 2.43 6.76
C MET A 105 2.17 3.45 5.82
N THR A 106 1.93 4.67 6.30
CA THR A 106 1.22 5.71 5.55
C THR A 106 1.81 5.98 4.15
N PRO A 107 3.11 6.30 3.98
CA PRO A 107 3.65 6.57 2.66
C PRO A 107 3.57 5.35 1.74
N LEU A 108 3.80 4.13 2.24
CA LEU A 108 3.68 2.89 1.46
C LEU A 108 2.27 2.70 0.88
N ILE A 109 1.23 2.99 1.67
CA ILE A 109 -0.16 2.86 1.23
C ILE A 109 -0.52 3.97 0.23
N LEU A 110 -0.06 5.21 0.48
CA LEU A 110 -0.27 6.32 -0.45
C LEU A 110 0.37 6.06 -1.81
N GLU A 111 1.57 5.49 -1.86
CA GLU A 111 2.26 5.11 -3.10
C GLU A 111 1.48 4.04 -3.88
N GLN A 112 1.01 3.00 -3.20
CA GLN A 112 0.23 1.96 -3.84
C GLN A 112 -1.10 2.50 -4.37
N ASN A 113 -1.76 3.37 -3.61
CA ASN A 113 -2.98 4.06 -4.03
C ASN A 113 -2.73 4.98 -5.24
N PHE A 114 -1.60 5.69 -5.27
CA PHE A 114 -1.20 6.50 -6.41
C PHE A 114 -1.02 5.65 -7.68
N THR A 115 -0.37 4.49 -7.57
CA THR A 115 -0.23 3.53 -8.68
C THR A 115 -1.60 3.07 -9.19
N ILE A 116 -2.53 2.73 -8.30
CA ILE A 116 -3.90 2.33 -8.67
C ILE A 116 -4.65 3.48 -9.36
N LEU A 117 -4.54 4.72 -8.85
CA LEU A 117 -5.19 5.89 -9.43
C LEU A 117 -4.66 6.21 -10.83
N LYS A 118 -3.35 6.02 -11.07
CA LYS A 118 -2.76 6.17 -12.41
C LYS A 118 -3.38 5.19 -13.41
N ASP A 119 -3.52 3.93 -13.02
CA ASP A 119 -4.19 2.91 -13.85
C ASP A 119 -5.68 3.23 -14.05
N ARG A 120 -6.35 3.71 -13.00
CA ARG A 120 -7.77 4.15 -13.08
C ARG A 120 -7.95 5.31 -14.03
N ALA A 121 -7.10 6.34 -13.96
CA ALA A 121 -7.16 7.50 -14.86
C ALA A 121 -6.92 7.08 -16.32
N ARG A 122 -5.98 6.16 -16.56
CA ARG A 122 -5.78 5.57 -17.88
C ARG A 122 -7.03 4.81 -18.35
N LEU A 123 -7.69 4.03 -17.49
CA LEU A 123 -8.95 3.35 -17.82
C LEU A 123 -10.04 4.36 -18.20
N GLU A 124 -10.19 5.46 -17.44
CA GLU A 124 -11.21 6.51 -17.70
C GLU A 124 -11.07 7.15 -19.08
N LEU A 125 -9.83 7.33 -19.56
CA LEU A 125 -9.58 7.83 -20.91
C LEU A 125 -9.97 6.80 -21.98
N LEU A 126 -9.70 5.52 -21.74
CA LEU A 126 -10.05 4.44 -22.66
C LEU A 126 -11.55 4.13 -22.67
N GLU A 127 -12.24 4.30 -21.54
CA GLU A 127 -13.68 4.13 -21.40
C GLU A 127 -14.50 5.08 -22.30
N LYS A 128 -13.93 6.23 -22.68
CA LYS A 128 -14.56 7.21 -23.57
C LYS A 128 -14.50 6.82 -25.06
N LYS A 129 -13.73 5.79 -25.42
CA LYS A 129 -13.57 5.32 -26.79
C LYS A 129 -14.51 4.16 -27.09
N LEU A 130 -14.95 4.02 -28.34
CA LEU A 130 -15.55 2.77 -28.78
C LEU A 130 -14.47 1.67 -28.76
N THR A 131 -14.86 0.44 -28.40
CA THR A 131 -13.91 -0.68 -28.35
C THR A 131 -13.27 -0.98 -29.70
N SER A 132 -13.93 -0.62 -30.81
CA SER A 132 -13.41 -0.68 -32.18
C SER A 132 -12.21 0.24 -32.39
N ASP A 133 -12.18 1.38 -31.70
CA ASP A 133 -11.25 2.48 -31.94
C ASP A 133 -9.96 2.35 -31.12
N LEU A 134 -9.91 1.35 -30.23
CA LEU A 134 -8.74 1.06 -29.42
C LEU A 134 -7.60 0.52 -30.28
N ASN A 135 -6.43 1.14 -30.17
CA ASN A 135 -5.22 0.65 -30.83
C ASN A 135 -4.63 -0.59 -30.11
N ASN A 136 -3.63 -1.23 -30.72
CA ASN A 136 -3.05 -2.46 -30.18
C ASN A 136 -2.37 -2.25 -28.81
N THR A 137 -1.72 -1.11 -28.58
CA THR A 137 -1.09 -0.78 -27.29
C THR A 137 -2.14 -0.64 -26.17
N GLU A 138 -3.26 0.00 -26.48
CA GLU A 138 -4.38 0.18 -25.54
C GLU A 138 -5.06 -1.17 -25.23
N LYS A 139 -5.31 -1.98 -26.27
CA LYS A 139 -5.85 -3.34 -26.12
C LYS A 139 -4.92 -4.21 -25.27
N ASN A 140 -3.62 -4.20 -25.56
CA ASN A 140 -2.63 -4.98 -24.81
C ASN A 140 -2.56 -4.56 -23.34
N TRP A 141 -2.65 -3.26 -23.04
CA TRP A 141 -2.70 -2.78 -21.66
C TRP A 141 -3.98 -3.24 -20.94
N LEU A 142 -5.16 -3.10 -21.57
CA LEU A 142 -6.43 -3.58 -21.00
C LEU A 142 -6.41 -5.09 -20.74
N ILE A 143 -5.85 -5.87 -21.67
CA ILE A 143 -5.69 -7.32 -21.51
C ILE A 143 -4.74 -7.63 -20.36
N GLY A 144 -3.61 -6.93 -20.27
CA GLY A 144 -2.64 -7.09 -19.19
C GLY A 144 -3.25 -6.81 -17.81
N ILE A 145 -3.96 -5.69 -17.67
CA ILE A 145 -4.57 -5.32 -16.40
C ILE A 145 -5.76 -6.22 -16.03
N ALA A 146 -6.53 -6.68 -17.02
CA ALA A 146 -7.61 -7.66 -16.81
C ALA A 146 -7.07 -9.02 -16.32
N LYS A 147 -5.92 -9.47 -16.86
CA LYS A 147 -5.24 -10.67 -16.36
C LYS A 147 -4.68 -10.48 -14.95
N TYR A 148 -4.11 -9.30 -14.67
CA TYR A 148 -3.62 -8.98 -13.33
C TYR A 148 -4.75 -9.04 -12.31
N TYR A 149 -5.89 -8.38 -12.56
CA TYR A 149 -7.05 -8.37 -11.67
C TYR A 149 -7.96 -9.61 -11.76
N LYS A 150 -7.51 -10.67 -12.43
CA LYS A 150 -8.19 -11.98 -12.55
C LYS A 150 -9.58 -11.91 -13.20
N ILE A 151 -9.82 -10.90 -14.05
CA ILE A 151 -11.01 -10.81 -14.90
C ILE A 151 -10.90 -11.81 -16.06
N VAL A 152 -9.67 -12.00 -16.55
CA VAL A 152 -9.36 -12.96 -17.61
C VAL A 152 -8.30 -13.93 -17.11
N ASP A 153 -8.43 -15.21 -17.49
CA ASP A 153 -7.40 -16.21 -17.22
C ASP A 153 -6.04 -15.76 -17.78
N LYS A 154 -5.01 -15.84 -16.95
CA LYS A 154 -3.62 -15.49 -17.32
C LYS A 154 -3.14 -16.24 -18.56
N LYS A 155 -3.57 -17.50 -18.74
CA LYS A 155 -3.20 -18.39 -19.86
C LYS A 155 -3.99 -18.10 -21.14
N LYS A 156 -5.10 -17.36 -21.08
CA LYS A 156 -5.90 -17.05 -22.27
C LYS A 156 -5.09 -16.19 -23.25
N ILE A 157 -5.00 -16.64 -24.49
CA ILE A 157 -4.30 -15.93 -25.56
C ILE A 157 -5.29 -14.98 -26.23
N ASN A 158 -4.88 -13.72 -26.46
CA ASN A 158 -5.63 -12.68 -27.16
C ASN A 158 -7.13 -12.59 -26.79
N PRO A 159 -7.49 -12.44 -25.50
CA PRO A 159 -8.88 -12.24 -25.10
C PRO A 159 -9.45 -10.97 -25.73
N ALA A 160 -10.70 -11.04 -26.19
CA ALA A 160 -11.40 -9.88 -26.70
C ALA A 160 -11.57 -8.81 -25.61
N VAL A 161 -11.31 -7.55 -25.95
CA VAL A 161 -11.62 -6.39 -25.12
C VAL A 161 -13.08 -6.03 -25.34
N THR A 162 -13.91 -6.18 -24.30
CA THR A 162 -15.34 -5.90 -24.35
C THR A 162 -15.72 -4.78 -23.38
N THR A 163 -16.87 -4.16 -23.58
CA THR A 163 -17.43 -3.18 -22.63
C THR A 163 -17.63 -3.78 -21.23
N LEU A 164 -17.98 -5.07 -21.13
CA LEU A 164 -18.11 -5.76 -19.84
C LEU A 164 -16.78 -5.88 -19.11
N LEU A 165 -15.70 -6.23 -19.82
CA LEU A 165 -14.34 -6.29 -19.25
C LEU A 165 -13.91 -4.92 -18.71
N ILE A 166 -14.17 -3.86 -19.48
CA ILE A 166 -13.84 -2.48 -19.08
C ILE A 166 -14.65 -2.08 -17.84
N ARG A 167 -15.96 -2.36 -17.80
CA ARG A 167 -16.81 -2.12 -16.62
C ARG A 167 -16.35 -2.89 -15.39
N GLU A 168 -15.89 -4.13 -15.56
CA GLU A 168 -15.36 -4.90 -14.44
C GLU A 168 -14.04 -4.31 -13.92
N LEU A 169 -13.12 -3.91 -14.81
CA LEU A 169 -11.89 -3.19 -14.43
C LEU A 169 -12.20 -1.93 -13.62
N ARG A 170 -13.25 -1.18 -13.98
CA ARG A 170 -13.67 0.04 -13.27
C ARG A 170 -13.95 -0.19 -11.79
N THR A 171 -14.50 -1.35 -11.45
CA THR A 171 -14.82 -1.71 -10.05
C THR A 171 -13.60 -2.20 -9.27
N LYS A 172 -12.59 -2.74 -9.96
CA LYS A 172 -11.36 -3.29 -9.36
C LYS A 172 -10.24 -2.25 -9.23
N LEU A 173 -10.15 -1.29 -10.14
CA LEU A 173 -9.14 -0.22 -10.15
C LEU A 173 -9.52 0.94 -9.25
N ASP A 174 -9.47 0.73 -7.93
CA ASP A 174 -9.73 1.80 -6.98
C ASP A 174 -8.94 1.61 -5.68
N VAL A 175 -8.75 2.71 -4.96
CA VAL A 175 -7.88 2.83 -3.79
C VAL A 175 -8.42 2.03 -2.61
N ILE A 176 -7.51 1.61 -1.73
CA ILE A 176 -7.89 1.12 -0.40
C ILE A 176 -7.73 2.28 0.59
N PRO A 177 -8.73 2.58 1.45
CA PRO A 177 -8.60 3.65 2.44
C PRO A 177 -7.33 3.46 3.30
N VAL A 178 -6.58 4.54 3.49
CA VAL A 178 -5.33 4.52 4.26
C VAL A 178 -5.57 4.06 5.69
N ALA A 179 -6.62 4.59 6.33
CA ALA A 179 -7.01 4.24 7.69
C ALA A 179 -7.29 2.74 7.83
N LEU A 180 -7.97 2.15 6.84
CA LEU A 180 -8.34 0.74 6.84
C LEU A 180 -7.10 -0.17 6.72
N ALA A 181 -6.21 0.13 5.77
CA ALA A 181 -4.98 -0.64 5.57
C ALA A 181 -4.05 -0.57 6.80
N ILE A 182 -3.96 0.59 7.46
CA ILE A 182 -3.21 0.72 8.71
C ILE A 182 -3.84 -0.09 9.82
N ALA A 183 -5.17 -0.01 10.00
CA ALA A 183 -5.85 -0.76 11.04
C ALA A 183 -5.73 -2.28 10.85
N GLN A 184 -5.89 -2.77 9.62
CA GLN A 184 -5.70 -4.19 9.33
C GLN A 184 -4.25 -4.61 9.59
N SER A 185 -3.26 -3.89 9.05
CA SER A 185 -1.86 -4.28 9.28
C SER A 185 -1.45 -4.18 10.76
N ALA A 186 -1.98 -3.21 11.51
CA ALA A 186 -1.75 -3.11 12.95
C ALA A 186 -2.32 -4.32 13.71
N LEU A 187 -3.55 -4.75 13.38
CA LEU A 187 -4.17 -5.93 13.97
C LEU A 187 -3.40 -7.21 13.63
N GLU A 188 -3.10 -7.43 12.34
CA GLU A 188 -2.44 -8.66 11.85
C GLU A 188 -1.00 -8.83 12.39
N THR A 189 -0.32 -7.72 12.69
CA THR A 189 1.09 -7.73 13.07
C THR A 189 1.34 -7.37 14.53
N GLY A 190 0.31 -6.99 15.29
CA GLY A 190 0.47 -6.41 16.61
C GLY A 190 1.34 -5.15 16.55
N TRP A 191 0.94 -4.18 15.72
CA TRP A 191 1.69 -2.95 15.47
C TRP A 191 3.13 -3.18 15.01
N GLY A 192 3.33 -4.14 14.10
CA GLY A 192 4.61 -4.44 13.45
C GLY A 192 5.56 -5.33 14.25
N THR A 193 5.15 -5.80 15.43
CA THR A 193 6.03 -6.59 16.32
C THR A 193 6.06 -8.08 16.02
N SER A 194 5.11 -8.57 15.21
CA SER A 194 5.09 -9.95 14.76
C SER A 194 6.37 -10.30 14.01
N ARG A 195 6.95 -11.46 14.34
CA ARG A 195 8.12 -12.01 13.63
C ARG A 195 7.88 -12.14 12.12
N PHE A 196 6.64 -12.38 11.69
CA PHE A 196 6.30 -12.47 10.27
C PHE A 196 6.40 -11.10 9.59
N ALA A 197 6.06 -10.02 10.30
CA ALA A 197 6.21 -8.66 9.81
C ALA A 197 7.70 -8.26 9.78
N ILE A 198 8.44 -8.53 10.86
CA ILE A 198 9.86 -8.15 11.00
C ILE A 198 10.76 -8.89 10.00
N PHE A 199 10.62 -10.21 9.88
CA PHE A 199 11.52 -11.04 9.08
C PHE A 199 10.95 -11.44 7.73
N GLY A 200 9.63 -11.36 7.56
CA GLY A 200 8.94 -11.76 6.34
C GLY A 200 8.31 -10.60 5.58
N ASN A 201 8.36 -9.36 6.10
CA ASN A 201 7.60 -8.22 5.57
C ASN A 201 6.10 -8.54 5.39
N ALA A 202 5.56 -9.50 6.15
CA ALA A 202 4.19 -9.96 6.03
C ALA A 202 3.26 -9.07 6.86
N LEU A 203 2.76 -8.00 6.26
CA LEU A 203 1.99 -6.96 6.96
C LEU A 203 0.51 -7.29 7.13
N PHE A 204 -0.06 -8.21 6.34
CA PHE A 204 -1.50 -8.47 6.29
C PHE A 204 -1.86 -9.95 6.41
N GLY A 205 -0.97 -10.77 6.97
CA GLY A 205 -1.26 -12.18 7.27
C GLY A 205 -1.55 -13.08 6.06
N GLN A 206 -1.16 -12.68 4.84
CA GLN A 206 -1.49 -13.44 3.63
C GLN A 206 -0.95 -14.88 3.70
N ARG A 207 -1.79 -15.85 3.35
CA ARG A 207 -1.42 -17.28 3.33
C ARG A 207 -0.82 -17.68 1.98
N THR A 208 0.11 -18.63 2.01
CA THR A 208 0.66 -19.29 0.81
C THR A 208 0.80 -20.79 1.04
N TRP A 209 0.60 -21.58 -0.01
CA TRP A 209 0.87 -23.03 -0.01
C TRP A 209 2.23 -23.37 -0.62
N ASP A 210 2.91 -22.39 -1.22
CA ASP A 210 4.28 -22.54 -1.65
C ASP A 210 5.22 -22.35 -0.45
N ASN A 211 5.82 -23.46 0.00
CA ASN A 211 6.78 -23.48 1.11
C ASN A 211 8.02 -22.60 0.87
N LYS A 212 8.34 -22.25 -0.39
CA LYS A 212 9.47 -21.37 -0.73
C LYS A 212 9.14 -19.88 -0.59
N GLN A 213 7.85 -19.54 -0.58
CA GLN A 213 7.37 -18.15 -0.54
C GLN A 213 6.76 -17.77 0.82
N GLY A 214 6.98 -18.57 1.85
CA GLY A 214 6.33 -18.33 3.14
C GLY A 214 7.11 -18.83 4.35
N MET A 215 6.82 -18.21 5.49
CA MET A 215 7.34 -18.55 6.80
C MET A 215 6.31 -19.39 7.56
N ARG A 216 6.77 -20.49 8.16
CA ARG A 216 5.90 -21.40 8.92
C ARG A 216 5.67 -20.91 10.35
N PRO A 217 4.44 -20.99 10.90
CA PRO A 217 4.19 -20.84 12.34
C PRO A 217 5.09 -21.73 13.20
N LEU A 218 5.59 -21.22 14.35
CA LEU A 218 6.41 -22.02 15.28
C LEU A 218 5.60 -23.14 15.93
N ARG A 219 4.34 -22.85 16.25
CA ARG A 219 3.35 -23.81 16.71
C ARG A 219 2.29 -23.90 15.62
N ARG A 220 2.17 -25.08 15.03
CA ARG A 220 1.28 -25.36 13.92
C ARG A 220 0.40 -26.55 14.29
N ASP A 221 -0.91 -26.39 14.13
CA ASP A 221 -1.82 -27.53 14.14
C ASP A 221 -1.39 -28.50 13.02
N PRO A 222 -1.25 -29.81 13.27
CA PRO A 222 -0.74 -30.77 12.29
C PRO A 222 -1.39 -30.62 10.91
N ASP A 223 -2.68 -30.30 10.89
CA ASP A 223 -3.55 -30.25 9.73
C ASP A 223 -3.41 -28.98 8.86
N LYS A 224 -2.76 -27.91 9.36
CA LYS A 224 -2.70 -26.61 8.66
C LYS A 224 -1.53 -26.50 7.69
N GLN A 225 -1.70 -26.87 6.42
CA GLN A 225 -0.61 -26.88 5.42
C GLN A 225 -0.10 -25.52 4.91
N HIS A 226 -0.72 -24.41 5.29
CA HIS A 226 -0.35 -23.08 4.80
C HIS A 226 0.81 -22.44 5.60
N SER A 227 1.58 -21.60 4.93
CA SER A 227 2.59 -20.70 5.50
C SER A 227 2.12 -19.25 5.40
N VAL A 228 2.71 -18.35 6.19
CA VAL A 228 2.51 -16.91 6.03
C VAL A 228 3.42 -16.42 4.90
N ARG A 229 2.87 -15.81 3.86
CA ARG A 229 3.59 -15.31 2.69
C ARG A 229 4.64 -14.28 3.12
N THR A 230 5.84 -14.39 2.56
CA THR A 230 6.94 -13.44 2.77
C THR A 230 7.16 -12.58 1.55
N PHE A 231 7.64 -11.36 1.76
CA PHE A 231 7.88 -10.36 0.72
C PHE A 231 9.31 -9.84 0.79
N GLY A 232 9.86 -9.44 -0.37
CA GLY A 232 11.19 -8.84 -0.45
C GLY A 232 11.25 -7.53 0.32
N LYS A 233 10.20 -6.71 0.22
CA LYS A 233 10.06 -5.40 0.87
C LYS A 233 8.64 -5.12 1.34
N LEU A 234 8.45 -4.16 2.25
CA LEU A 234 7.13 -3.77 2.77
C LEU A 234 6.13 -3.37 1.68
N SER A 235 6.56 -2.62 0.66
CA SER A 235 5.66 -2.18 -0.42
C SER A 235 5.08 -3.34 -1.24
N GLU A 236 5.80 -4.46 -1.36
CA GLU A 236 5.26 -5.65 -2.03
C GLU A 236 4.12 -6.28 -1.23
N SER A 237 4.17 -6.24 0.10
CA SER A 237 3.10 -6.72 0.96
C SER A 237 1.85 -5.84 0.86
N VAL A 238 2.04 -4.51 0.80
CA VAL A 238 0.96 -3.52 0.59
C VAL A 238 0.32 -3.69 -0.79
N ALA A 239 1.13 -3.91 -1.83
CA ALA A 239 0.65 -4.15 -3.19
C ALA A 239 -0.16 -5.44 -3.30
N ASP A 240 0.32 -6.53 -2.70
CA ASP A 240 -0.36 -7.82 -2.67
C ASP A 240 -1.68 -7.77 -1.89
N TYR A 241 -1.70 -7.09 -0.74
CA TYR A 241 -2.91 -6.82 0.03
C TYR A 241 -3.95 -6.03 -0.78
N SER A 242 -3.53 -4.94 -1.40
CA SER A 242 -4.41 -4.10 -2.23
C SER A 242 -4.96 -4.88 -3.42
N HIS A 243 -4.10 -5.69 -4.06
CA HIS A 243 -4.50 -6.59 -5.14
C HIS A 243 -5.52 -7.63 -4.71
N ASN A 244 -5.37 -8.21 -3.51
CA ASN A 244 -6.32 -9.18 -2.97
C ASN A 244 -7.72 -8.57 -2.83
N LEU A 245 -7.84 -7.42 -2.16
CA LEU A 245 -9.10 -6.67 -2.01
C LEU A 245 -9.70 -6.28 -3.36
N ASN A 246 -8.86 -5.89 -4.31
CA ASN A 246 -9.31 -5.46 -5.63
C ASN A 246 -9.61 -6.61 -6.60
N SER A 247 -9.09 -7.81 -6.40
CA SER A 247 -9.23 -8.92 -7.37
C SER A 247 -10.08 -10.08 -6.89
N SER A 248 -10.05 -10.41 -5.59
CA SER A 248 -10.64 -11.64 -5.06
C SER A 248 -12.17 -11.63 -5.15
N PRO A 249 -12.82 -12.75 -5.51
CA PRO A 249 -14.28 -12.88 -5.47
C PRO A 249 -14.87 -12.60 -4.08
N TYR A 250 -14.16 -12.97 -3.01
CA TYR A 250 -14.59 -12.77 -1.62
C TYR A 250 -14.83 -11.29 -1.27
N TYR A 251 -14.13 -10.35 -1.94
CA TYR A 251 -14.28 -8.91 -1.68
C TYR A 251 -15.12 -8.20 -2.75
N LYS A 252 -16.06 -8.92 -3.39
CA LYS A 252 -16.98 -8.31 -4.37
C LYS A 252 -17.84 -7.23 -3.73
N ASP A 253 -18.37 -7.48 -2.54
CA ASP A 253 -19.25 -6.53 -1.85
C ASP A 253 -18.48 -5.31 -1.37
N PHE A 254 -17.24 -5.49 -0.88
CA PHE A 254 -16.31 -4.39 -0.60
C PHE A 254 -16.14 -3.46 -1.81
N ARG A 255 -15.89 -4.03 -3.00
CA ARG A 255 -15.73 -3.23 -4.23
C ARG A 255 -17.02 -2.57 -4.67
N SER A 256 -18.16 -3.26 -4.51
CA SER A 256 -19.48 -2.70 -4.84
C SER A 256 -19.81 -1.50 -3.96
N GLU A 257 -19.59 -1.62 -2.64
CA GLU A 257 -19.83 -0.53 -1.71
C GLU A 257 -18.89 0.64 -1.98
N ARG A 258 -17.59 0.38 -2.18
CA ARG A 258 -16.62 1.42 -2.54
C ARG A 258 -17.03 2.19 -3.80
N ALA A 259 -17.55 1.49 -4.81
CA ALA A 259 -18.06 2.13 -6.03
C ALA A 259 -19.25 3.06 -5.73
N LYS A 260 -20.19 2.65 -4.85
CA LYS A 260 -21.30 3.52 -4.42
C LYS A 260 -20.82 4.74 -3.66
N LEU A 261 -19.91 4.56 -2.70
CA LEU A 261 -19.33 5.67 -1.92
C LEU A 261 -18.69 6.71 -2.86
N ARG A 262 -17.96 6.24 -3.88
CA ARG A 262 -17.37 7.09 -4.92
C ARG A 262 -18.42 7.81 -5.75
N THR A 263 -19.41 7.11 -6.29
CA THR A 263 -20.46 7.70 -7.13
C THR A 263 -21.30 8.73 -6.36
N ASN A 264 -21.52 8.50 -5.08
CA ASN A 264 -22.30 9.39 -4.21
C ASN A 264 -21.47 10.52 -3.59
N ASN A 265 -20.19 10.67 -3.98
CA ASN A 265 -19.26 11.68 -3.44
C ASN A 265 -19.19 11.67 -1.90
N VAL A 266 -19.29 10.49 -1.29
CA VAL A 266 -19.12 10.35 0.16
C VAL A 266 -17.69 10.75 0.52
N PRO A 267 -17.45 11.56 1.56
CA PRO A 267 -16.10 11.95 1.96
C PRO A 267 -15.20 10.73 2.22
N ASN A 268 -14.01 10.69 1.62
CA ASN A 268 -13.07 9.56 1.75
C ASN A 268 -12.72 9.25 3.22
N THR A 269 -12.80 10.24 4.11
CA THR A 269 -12.54 10.10 5.55
C THR A 269 -13.45 9.11 6.26
N SER A 270 -14.63 8.78 5.71
CA SER A 270 -15.53 7.76 6.27
C SER A 270 -15.40 6.39 5.60
N TRP A 271 -14.69 6.27 4.48
CA TRP A 271 -14.69 5.06 3.66
C TRP A 271 -14.10 3.87 4.40
N GLY A 272 -12.99 4.06 5.12
CA GLY A 272 -12.37 2.96 5.88
C GLY A 272 -13.33 2.31 6.87
N PHE A 273 -14.06 3.13 7.62
CA PHE A 273 -15.05 2.66 8.60
C PHE A 273 -16.23 1.91 7.95
N LEU A 274 -16.75 2.44 6.85
CA LEU A 274 -17.88 1.84 6.13
C LEU A 274 -17.46 0.54 5.41
N LEU A 275 -16.32 0.55 4.74
CA LEU A 275 -15.82 -0.59 3.98
C LEU A 275 -15.34 -1.75 4.87
N ALA A 276 -14.96 -1.48 6.13
CA ALA A 276 -14.60 -2.52 7.08
C ALA A 276 -15.70 -3.58 7.26
N GLN A 277 -16.98 -3.21 7.11
CA GLN A 277 -18.13 -4.13 7.22
C GLN A 277 -18.09 -5.25 6.16
N HIS A 278 -17.35 -5.06 5.08
CA HIS A 278 -17.25 -6.01 3.97
C HIS A 278 -15.94 -6.83 4.01
N LEU A 279 -15.30 -6.93 5.18
CA LEU A 279 -14.06 -7.69 5.40
C LEU A 279 -14.26 -9.02 6.13
N ALA A 280 -15.51 -9.48 6.29
CA ALA A 280 -15.87 -10.73 6.96
C ALA A 280 -14.91 -11.90 6.61
N HIS A 281 -14.61 -12.12 5.33
CA HIS A 281 -13.74 -13.20 4.86
C HIS A 281 -12.24 -13.10 5.23
N TYR A 282 -11.80 -12.07 5.96
CA TYR A 282 -10.44 -12.01 6.50
C TYR A 282 -10.25 -12.86 7.76
N SER A 283 -11.31 -13.10 8.54
CA SER A 283 -11.23 -13.73 9.86
C SER A 283 -12.25 -14.86 10.01
N GLU A 284 -11.93 -15.86 10.83
CA GLU A 284 -12.88 -16.90 11.25
C GLU A 284 -13.90 -16.35 12.26
N ASP A 285 -13.53 -15.29 13.00
CA ASP A 285 -14.42 -14.50 13.85
C ASP A 285 -14.69 -13.14 13.19
N GLU A 286 -15.64 -13.14 12.26
CA GLU A 286 -15.91 -12.01 11.36
C GLU A 286 -16.38 -10.75 12.13
N GLY A 287 -17.29 -10.93 13.09
CA GLY A 287 -17.90 -9.81 13.83
C GLY A 287 -16.91 -9.14 14.78
N HIS A 288 -16.11 -9.92 15.51
CA HIS A 288 -15.07 -9.36 16.37
C HIS A 288 -13.98 -8.67 15.54
N TYR A 289 -13.62 -9.24 14.39
CA TYR A 289 -12.63 -8.66 13.50
C TYR A 289 -13.04 -7.27 13.00
N ILE A 290 -14.26 -7.15 12.44
CA ILE A 290 -14.79 -5.88 11.92
C ILE A 290 -14.79 -4.80 13.01
N LYS A 291 -15.29 -5.15 14.20
CA LYS A 291 -15.33 -4.22 15.32
C LYS A 291 -13.93 -3.77 15.73
N THR A 292 -12.99 -4.71 15.86
CA THR A 292 -11.60 -4.39 16.26
C THR A 292 -10.92 -3.46 15.26
N ILE A 293 -11.14 -3.66 13.95
CA ILE A 293 -10.62 -2.77 12.91
C ILE A 293 -11.20 -1.36 13.03
N GLN A 294 -12.52 -1.25 13.27
CA GLN A 294 -13.19 0.03 13.48
C GLN A 294 -12.69 0.74 14.74
N ASP A 295 -12.53 0.01 15.85
CA ASP A 295 -12.01 0.54 17.12
C ASP A 295 -10.57 1.06 16.93
N ILE A 296 -9.69 0.31 16.24
CA ILE A 296 -8.32 0.77 15.92
C ILE A 296 -8.36 2.07 15.10
N MET A 297 -9.25 2.20 14.11
CA MET A 297 -9.36 3.42 13.31
C MET A 297 -9.81 4.63 14.15
N LEU A 298 -10.78 4.44 15.06
CA LEU A 298 -11.31 5.50 15.91
C LEU A 298 -10.31 5.93 16.99
N ASP A 299 -9.76 4.97 17.74
CA ASP A 299 -8.83 5.23 18.85
C ASP A 299 -7.56 5.96 18.41
N ASN A 300 -7.11 5.69 17.18
CA ASN A 300 -5.91 6.29 16.60
C ASN A 300 -6.23 7.43 15.61
N GLN A 301 -7.50 7.82 15.51
CA GLN A 301 -8.00 8.92 14.68
C GLN A 301 -7.54 8.85 13.21
N LEU A 302 -7.43 7.65 12.62
CA LEU A 302 -6.71 7.43 11.36
C LEU A 302 -7.35 8.10 10.13
N SER A 303 -8.59 8.54 10.21
CA SER A 303 -9.34 9.15 9.07
C SER A 303 -8.69 10.41 8.52
N HIS A 304 -7.90 11.14 9.31
CA HIS A 304 -7.20 12.35 8.83
C HIS A 304 -6.14 12.02 7.76
N LEU A 305 -5.61 10.80 7.76
CA LEU A 305 -4.58 10.32 6.83
C LEU A 305 -5.08 10.23 5.39
N GLU A 306 -6.40 10.12 5.17
CA GLU A 306 -7.01 10.07 3.84
C GLU A 306 -6.80 11.36 3.03
N ASN A 307 -6.46 12.47 3.71
CA ASN A 307 -6.21 13.75 3.07
C ASN A 307 -4.72 13.99 2.76
N LEU A 308 -3.86 13.03 3.07
CA LEU A 308 -2.43 13.14 2.84
C LEU A 308 -2.08 12.73 1.41
N THR A 309 -1.05 13.39 0.87
CA THR A 309 -0.48 13.09 -0.45
C THR A 309 1.03 13.03 -0.35
N LEU A 310 1.69 12.31 -1.26
CA LEU A 310 3.15 12.32 -1.32
C LEU A 310 3.64 13.62 -1.96
N SER A 311 4.73 14.19 -1.44
CA SER A 311 5.45 15.27 -2.10
C SER A 311 6.18 14.74 -3.33
N SER A 312 6.34 15.60 -4.34
CA SER A 312 7.11 15.27 -5.55
C SER A 312 8.62 15.16 -5.27
N ASN A 313 9.12 15.89 -4.26
CA ASN A 313 10.52 15.86 -3.82
C ASN A 313 10.65 15.46 -2.33
N PRO A 314 11.75 14.79 -1.95
CA PRO A 314 12.06 14.44 -0.56
C PRO A 314 12.66 15.59 0.28
N GLU A 315 12.60 16.85 -0.18
CA GLU A 315 13.26 18.02 0.45
C GLU A 315 12.94 18.22 1.93
#